data_AF-A0A511QVM9-F1
#
_entry.id   AF-A0A511QVM9-F1
#
_cell.length_a   1.000
_cell.length_b   1.000
_cell.length_c   1.000
_cell.angle_alpha   90.00
_cell.angle_beta   90.00
_cell.angle_gamma   90.00
#
_symmetry.space_group_name_H-M   'P 1'
#
loop_
_entity.id
_entity.type
_entity.pdbx_description
1 polymer ?
#
loop_
_entity_poly.entity_id
_entity_poly.type
_entity_poly.pdbx_seq_one_letter_code
_entity_poly.pdbx_strand_id
1 'polypeptide(L)'
;MGILHYIGLKKSSRQLFSGLSLDEAVRLLVSSPHDFSTLIPYLGDVFIPTQKDLEKLISSEQENISRSLADTSEKRRARLKKTPVKPRRSRVYSYVYERSADVITEALLRAKGKCEGCGNNAPFERKTNKPLTLNYIILCRFQRVALTHIDNVLALSPNCHREMHDG
;
A
#
# COMPACT_ATOMS: atom_id res chain seq x y z
N MET A 1 -3.36 20.41 -24.86
CA MET A 1 -4.84 20.51 -24.80
C MET A 1 -5.38 19.15 -24.36
N GLY A 2 -5.91 19.04 -23.14
CA GLY A 2 -6.33 17.76 -22.55
C GLY A 2 -7.79 17.40 -22.82
N ILE A 3 -8.18 16.17 -22.49
CA ILE A 3 -9.54 15.62 -22.71
C ILE A 3 -10.67 16.49 -22.11
N LEU A 4 -10.42 17.11 -20.96
CA LEU A 4 -11.38 18.01 -20.30
C LEU A 4 -11.73 19.22 -21.19
N HIS A 5 -10.73 19.77 -21.89
CA HIS A 5 -10.93 20.84 -22.85
C HIS A 5 -11.84 20.40 -24.00
N TYR A 6 -11.66 19.16 -24.47
CA TYR A 6 -12.44 18.62 -25.57
C TYR A 6 -13.90 18.40 -25.17
N ILE A 7 -14.22 17.99 -23.94
CA ILE A 7 -15.62 17.84 -23.50
C ILE A 7 -16.27 19.14 -23.00
N GLY A 8 -15.52 20.25 -23.05
CA GLY A 8 -16.01 21.59 -22.74
C GLY A 8 -15.90 22.02 -21.28
N LEU A 9 -15.19 21.25 -20.45
CA LEU A 9 -14.85 21.62 -19.07
C LEU A 9 -13.49 22.33 -19.07
N LYS A 10 -13.44 23.56 -18.52
CA LYS A 10 -12.26 24.47 -18.41
C LYS A 10 -12.01 25.50 -19.54
N LYS A 11 -12.91 25.66 -20.54
CA LYS A 11 -12.87 26.83 -21.45
C LYS A 11 -14.23 27.06 -22.12
N SER A 12 -14.49 28.27 -22.61
CA SER A 12 -15.66 28.59 -23.45
C SER A 12 -15.60 27.75 -24.74
N SER A 13 -16.32 26.64 -24.75
CA SER A 13 -16.47 25.76 -25.90
C SER A 13 -17.95 25.68 -26.25
N ARG A 14 -18.34 25.12 -27.41
CA ARG A 14 -19.76 24.83 -27.70
C ARG A 14 -20.13 23.37 -27.41
N GLN A 15 -19.36 22.72 -26.54
CA GLN A 15 -19.42 21.27 -26.33
C GLN A 15 -20.29 20.91 -25.14
N LEU A 16 -20.47 19.61 -24.90
CA LEU A 16 -21.52 19.02 -24.07
C LEU A 16 -21.66 19.65 -22.67
N PHE A 17 -20.56 20.02 -22.02
CA PHE A 17 -20.56 20.63 -20.68
C PHE A 17 -20.17 22.12 -20.67
N SER A 18 -20.35 22.80 -21.80
CA SER A 18 -20.05 24.23 -21.91
C SER A 18 -20.81 25.06 -20.88
N GLY A 19 -20.08 25.92 -20.15
CA GLY A 19 -20.67 26.85 -19.18
C GLY A 19 -21.06 26.22 -17.85
N LEU A 20 -20.88 24.90 -17.70
CA LEU A 20 -21.10 24.18 -16.46
C LEU A 20 -19.78 24.07 -15.67
N SER A 21 -19.89 24.17 -14.36
CA SER A 21 -18.83 23.77 -13.43
C SER A 21 -18.64 22.25 -13.44
N LEU A 22 -17.49 21.80 -12.94
CA LEU A 22 -17.16 20.38 -12.82
C LEU A 22 -18.21 19.62 -11.99
N ASP A 23 -18.65 20.22 -10.88
CA ASP A 23 -19.63 19.63 -9.97
C ASP A 23 -21.02 19.54 -10.61
N GLU A 24 -21.41 20.53 -11.40
CA GLU A 24 -22.68 20.51 -12.15
C GLU A 24 -22.67 19.43 -13.23
N ALA A 25 -21.54 19.27 -13.94
CA ALA A 25 -21.39 18.21 -14.94
C ALA A 25 -21.44 16.80 -14.30
N VAL A 26 -20.82 16.62 -13.13
CA VAL A 26 -20.89 15.35 -12.38
C VAL A 26 -22.32 15.07 -11.91
N ARG A 27 -23.03 16.07 -11.39
CA ARG A 27 -24.44 15.91 -10.97
C ARG A 27 -25.34 15.48 -12.13
N LEU A 28 -25.18 16.09 -13.31
CA LEU A 28 -25.95 15.74 -14.50
C LEU A 28 -25.72 14.29 -14.93
N LEU A 29 -24.46 13.84 -14.92
CA LEU A 29 -24.10 12.47 -15.27
C LEU A 29 -24.65 11.44 -14.26
N VAL A 30 -24.62 11.77 -12.96
CA VAL A 30 -25.21 10.93 -11.90
C VAL A 30 -26.74 10.83 -12.05
N SER A 31 -27.40 11.92 -12.44
CA SER A 31 -28.85 11.96 -12.64
C SER A 31 -29.33 11.41 -13.99
N SER A 32 -28.40 10.99 -14.85
CA SER A 32 -28.74 10.50 -16.19
C SER A 32 -29.43 9.13 -16.12
N PRO A 33 -30.40 8.84 -17.01
CA PRO A 33 -30.95 7.49 -17.15
C PRO A 33 -29.94 6.47 -17.70
N HIS A 34 -28.77 6.93 -18.19
CA HIS A 34 -27.69 6.08 -18.68
C HIS A 34 -26.59 5.88 -17.62
N ASP A 35 -25.99 4.70 -17.59
CA ASP A 35 -24.94 4.37 -16.61
C ASP A 35 -23.59 5.00 -16.99
N PHE A 36 -23.23 6.06 -16.28
CA PHE A 36 -21.93 6.74 -16.39
C PHE A 36 -21.03 6.52 -15.17
N SER A 37 -21.31 5.51 -14.34
CA SER A 37 -20.57 5.20 -13.11
C SER A 37 -19.07 4.98 -13.33
N THR A 38 -18.67 4.55 -14.53
CA THR A 38 -17.26 4.35 -14.91
C THR A 38 -16.55 5.63 -15.33
N LEU A 39 -17.28 6.67 -15.75
CA LEU A 39 -16.72 7.95 -16.23
C LEU A 39 -16.63 9.01 -15.13
N ILE A 40 -17.59 9.03 -14.21
CA ILE A 40 -17.67 10.00 -13.10
C ILE A 40 -16.36 10.11 -12.28
N PRO A 41 -15.64 9.01 -11.95
CA PRO A 41 -14.38 9.06 -11.21
C PRO A 41 -13.24 9.79 -11.93
N TYR A 42 -13.35 10.00 -13.23
CA TYR A 42 -12.34 10.69 -14.05
C TYR A 42 -12.70 12.15 -14.32
N LEU A 43 -13.91 12.58 -13.97
CA LEU A 43 -14.43 13.92 -14.22
C LEU A 43 -14.36 14.82 -13.00
N GLY A 44 -14.47 14.28 -11.79
CA GLY A 44 -14.26 15.02 -10.56
C GLY A 44 -12.84 14.86 -10.02
N ASP A 45 -12.22 15.92 -9.52
CA ASP A 45 -11.15 15.80 -8.52
C ASP A 45 -11.65 15.15 -7.21
N VAL A 46 -12.95 14.83 -7.13
CA VAL A 46 -13.47 13.80 -6.25
C VAL A 46 -13.08 12.43 -6.81
N PHE A 47 -11.81 12.08 -6.61
CA PHE A 47 -11.41 10.70 -6.43
C PHE A 47 -12.38 10.14 -5.38
N ILE A 48 -13.37 9.36 -5.80
CA ILE A 48 -14.08 8.44 -4.91
C ILE A 48 -13.20 7.20 -4.96
N PRO A 49 -12.16 7.06 -4.12
CA PRO A 49 -11.59 5.76 -3.96
C PRO A 49 -12.75 4.90 -3.49
N THR A 50 -13.02 3.83 -4.23
CA THR A 50 -13.57 2.63 -3.62
C THR A 50 -12.53 2.15 -2.60
N GLN A 51 -12.41 2.89 -1.49
CA GLN A 51 -11.31 2.78 -0.54
C GLN A 51 -11.62 1.61 0.37
N LYS A 52 -11.08 0.46 0.03
CA LYS A 52 -10.86 -0.54 1.06
C LYS A 52 -9.67 -0.05 1.90
N ASP A 53 -10.03 0.49 3.04
CA ASP A 53 -9.10 0.83 4.12
C ASP A 53 -8.38 -0.44 4.59
N LEU A 54 -7.04 -0.41 4.56
CA LEU A 54 -6.22 -1.56 4.91
C LEU A 54 -6.42 -1.98 6.37
N GLU A 55 -6.62 -1.01 7.26
CA GLU A 55 -6.87 -1.29 8.68
C GLU A 55 -8.19 -2.04 8.87
N LYS A 56 -9.24 -1.63 8.16
CA LYS A 56 -10.54 -2.32 8.17
C LYS A 56 -10.45 -3.73 7.61
N LEU A 57 -9.65 -3.93 6.55
CA LEU A 57 -9.42 -5.26 6.00
C LEU A 57 -8.76 -6.18 7.03
N ILE A 58 -7.68 -5.72 7.68
CA ILE A 58 -6.96 -6.47 8.72
C ILE A 58 -7.89 -6.79 9.90
N SER A 59 -8.64 -5.80 10.39
CA SER A 59 -9.58 -6.01 11.50
C SER A 59 -10.68 -7.03 11.14
N SER A 60 -11.24 -6.94 9.93
CA SER A 60 -12.25 -7.90 9.48
C SER A 60 -11.68 -9.32 9.32
N GLU A 61 -10.43 -9.45 8.91
CA GLU A 61 -9.74 -10.74 8.81
C GLU A 61 -9.53 -11.36 10.20
N GLN A 62 -9.04 -10.57 11.17
CA GLN A 62 -8.86 -11.01 12.56
C GLN A 62 -10.19 -11.49 13.17
N GLU A 63 -11.28 -10.77 12.94
CA GLU A 63 -12.61 -11.18 13.40
C GLU A 63 -13.08 -12.49 12.75
N ASN A 64 -12.83 -12.67 11.45
CA ASN A 64 -13.16 -13.91 10.76
C ASN A 64 -12.31 -15.09 11.26
N ILE A 65 -11.04 -14.86 11.58
CA ILE A 65 -10.15 -15.85 12.17
C ILE A 65 -10.65 -16.25 13.57
N SER A 66 -10.99 -15.29 14.44
CA SER A 66 -11.49 -15.58 15.78
C SER A 66 -12.78 -16.40 15.77
N ARG A 67 -13.73 -16.05 14.89
CA ARG A 67 -14.95 -16.85 14.65
C ARG A 67 -14.62 -18.25 14.15
N SER A 68 -13.66 -18.38 13.24
CA SER A 68 -13.23 -19.66 12.70
C SER A 68 -12.56 -20.55 13.76
N LEU A 69 -11.79 -19.96 14.68
CA LEU A 69 -11.15 -20.67 15.79
C LEU A 69 -12.17 -21.21 16.79
N ALA A 70 -13.23 -20.44 17.08
CA ALA A 70 -14.33 -20.86 17.97
C ALA A 70 -15.21 -21.99 17.38
N ASP A 71 -15.10 -22.25 16.08
CA ASP A 71 -15.88 -23.29 15.40
C ASP A 71 -15.28 -24.69 15.52
N THR A 72 -16.06 -25.71 15.13
CA THR A 72 -15.55 -27.09 15.03
C THR A 72 -14.83 -27.37 13.71
N SER A 73 -14.01 -28.42 13.71
CA SER A 73 -13.25 -28.85 12.52
C SER A 73 -14.18 -29.23 11.35
N GLU A 74 -15.30 -29.88 11.65
CA GLU A 74 -16.29 -30.34 10.66
C GLU A 74 -16.93 -29.14 9.96
N LYS A 75 -17.34 -28.12 10.72
CA LYS A 75 -17.93 -26.88 10.19
C LYS A 75 -16.94 -26.13 9.29
N ARG A 76 -15.68 -26.01 9.71
CA ARG A 76 -14.61 -25.42 8.88
C ARG A 76 -14.42 -26.19 7.56
N ARG A 77 -14.31 -27.53 7.63
CA ARG A 77 -14.15 -28.39 6.44
C ARG A 77 -15.32 -28.27 5.47
N ALA A 78 -16.55 -28.15 5.98
CA ALA A 78 -17.72 -27.93 5.14
C ALA A 78 -17.66 -26.60 4.37
N ARG A 79 -17.16 -25.52 4.99
CA ARG A 79 -16.95 -24.22 4.31
C ARG A 79 -15.85 -24.30 3.24
N LEU A 80 -14.76 -25.02 3.52
CA LEU A 80 -13.65 -25.20 2.57
C LEU A 80 -14.11 -25.86 1.26
N LYS A 81 -15.02 -26.84 1.32
CA LYS A 81 -15.61 -27.48 0.13
C LYS A 81 -16.36 -26.50 -0.80
N LYS A 82 -16.87 -25.40 -0.25
CA LYS A 82 -17.60 -24.35 -0.99
C LYS A 82 -16.72 -23.17 -1.39
N THR A 83 -15.44 -23.18 -1.02
CA THR A 83 -14.53 -22.05 -1.23
C THR A 83 -14.00 -22.09 -2.67
N PRO A 84 -13.95 -20.94 -3.38
CA PRO A 84 -13.35 -20.90 -4.71
C PRO A 84 -11.87 -21.27 -4.64
N VAL A 85 -11.41 -22.06 -5.63
CA VAL A 85 -10.01 -22.51 -5.73
C VAL A 85 -9.05 -21.33 -5.91
N LYS A 86 -9.49 -20.25 -6.55
CA LYS A 86 -8.70 -19.03 -6.76
C LYS A 86 -9.07 -17.96 -5.72
N PRO A 87 -8.10 -17.37 -5.00
CA PRO A 87 -8.38 -16.32 -4.04
C PRO A 87 -8.87 -15.06 -4.74
N ARG A 88 -9.78 -14.33 -4.09
CA ARG A 88 -10.22 -13.01 -4.54
C ARG A 88 -9.11 -11.99 -4.30
N ARG A 89 -8.85 -11.13 -5.28
CA ARG A 89 -7.90 -10.01 -5.14
C ARG A 89 -8.66 -8.75 -4.77
N SER A 90 -8.15 -7.99 -3.82
CA SER A 90 -8.63 -6.63 -3.51
C SER A 90 -7.54 -5.63 -3.89
N ARG A 91 -7.90 -4.53 -4.54
CA ARG A 91 -6.99 -3.40 -4.76
C ARG A 91 -6.98 -2.56 -3.47
N VAL A 92 -5.78 -2.23 -3.01
CA VAL A 92 -5.54 -1.34 -1.87
C VAL A 92 -4.62 -0.22 -2.33
N TYR A 93 -4.82 0.98 -1.79
CA TYR A 93 -3.91 2.11 -1.97
C TYR A 93 -3.18 2.35 -0.67
N SER A 94 -1.87 2.53 -0.75
CA SER A 94 -1.01 2.79 0.41
C SER A 94 0.05 3.80 0.01
N TYR A 95 0.35 4.72 0.91
CA TYR A 95 1.50 5.60 0.77
C TYR A 95 2.76 4.88 1.20
N VAL A 96 3.84 5.04 0.44
CA VAL A 96 5.17 4.57 0.79
C VAL A 96 6.11 5.76 0.85
N TYR A 97 7.07 5.72 1.76
CA TYR A 97 8.12 6.72 1.83
C TYR A 97 9.28 6.30 0.93
N GLU A 98 9.74 7.22 0.08
CA GLU A 98 10.98 7.06 -0.65
C GLU A 98 12.17 7.06 0.33
N ARG A 99 13.10 6.12 0.14
CA ARG A 99 14.26 5.96 1.01
C ARG A 99 15.52 6.42 0.28
N SER A 100 16.36 7.18 0.95
CA SER A 100 17.66 7.60 0.39
C SER A 100 18.56 6.39 0.14
N ALA A 101 19.03 6.24 -1.10
CA ALA A 101 19.96 5.18 -1.49
C ALA A 101 21.30 5.29 -0.76
N ASP A 102 21.77 6.51 -0.49
CA ASP A 102 23.04 6.76 0.20
C ASP A 102 22.97 6.31 1.65
N VAL A 103 21.87 6.62 2.35
CA VAL A 103 21.63 6.20 3.73
C VAL A 103 21.56 4.68 3.84
N ILE A 104 20.90 4.04 2.87
CA ILE A 104 20.84 2.57 2.78
C ILE A 104 22.24 1.99 2.61
N THR A 105 23.02 2.56 1.68
CA THR A 105 24.35 2.06 1.33
C THR A 105 25.32 2.23 2.50
N GLU A 106 25.33 3.40 3.15
CA GLU A 106 26.18 3.69 4.30
C GLU A 106 25.89 2.76 5.47
N ALA A 107 24.60 2.48 5.76
CA ALA A 107 24.22 1.53 6.80
C ALA A 107 24.72 0.11 6.52
N LEU A 108 24.64 -0.34 5.26
CA LEU A 108 25.11 -1.67 4.89
C LEU A 108 26.64 -1.79 4.93
N LEU A 109 27.36 -0.75 4.50
CA LEU A 109 28.82 -0.70 4.58
C LEU A 109 29.30 -0.67 6.02
N ARG A 110 28.64 0.11 6.89
CA ARG A 110 28.90 0.15 8.34
C ARG A 110 28.72 -1.22 8.98
N ALA A 111 27.65 -1.94 8.63
CA ALA A 111 27.32 -3.23 9.21
C ALA A 111 28.25 -4.38 8.79
N LYS A 112 28.97 -4.25 7.66
CA LYS A 112 29.96 -5.24 7.17
C LYS A 112 29.47 -6.69 7.18
N GLY A 113 28.19 -6.90 6.90
CA GLY A 113 27.59 -8.23 6.88
C GLY A 113 27.17 -8.82 8.20
N LYS A 114 27.16 -8.03 9.27
CA LYS A 114 26.69 -8.44 10.59
C LYS A 114 25.44 -7.67 10.98
N CYS A 115 24.47 -8.37 11.53
CA CYS A 115 23.28 -7.77 12.10
C CYS A 115 23.66 -6.81 13.23
N GLU A 116 23.20 -5.57 13.19
CA GLU A 116 23.51 -4.58 14.22
C GLU A 116 22.69 -4.76 15.50
N GLY A 117 21.69 -5.65 15.49
CA GLY A 117 20.89 -6.01 16.66
C GLY A 117 21.46 -7.18 17.46
N CYS A 118 21.90 -8.24 16.78
CA CYS A 118 22.39 -9.47 17.45
C CYS A 118 23.87 -9.78 17.19
N GLY A 119 24.56 -9.03 16.33
CA GLY A 119 25.97 -9.23 16.00
C GLY A 119 26.28 -10.42 15.07
N ASN A 120 25.30 -11.29 14.80
CA ASN A 120 25.48 -12.47 13.94
C ASN A 120 25.65 -12.08 12.46
N ASN A 121 26.37 -12.91 11.71
CA ASN A 121 26.50 -12.75 10.26
C ASN A 121 25.13 -12.84 9.58
N ALA A 122 24.99 -12.15 8.44
CA ALA A 122 23.78 -12.21 7.64
C ALA A 122 23.46 -13.67 7.26
N PRO A 123 22.19 -14.09 7.37
CA PRO A 123 21.82 -15.49 7.17
C PRO A 123 21.96 -15.97 5.72
N PHE A 124 22.08 -15.06 4.75
CA PHE A 124 22.28 -15.36 3.35
C PHE A 124 22.89 -14.17 2.60
N GLU A 125 23.54 -14.46 1.47
CA GLU A 125 24.15 -13.47 0.58
C GLU A 125 23.23 -13.12 -0.60
N ARG A 126 23.29 -11.88 -1.09
CA ARG A 126 22.59 -11.49 -2.32
C ARG A 126 23.28 -12.10 -3.54
N LYS A 127 22.50 -12.70 -4.45
CA LYS A 127 23.02 -13.29 -5.70
C LYS A 127 23.74 -12.28 -6.60
N THR A 128 23.35 -11.02 -6.56
CA THR A 128 23.77 -10.00 -7.53
C THR A 128 24.95 -9.15 -7.08
N ASN A 129 25.33 -9.11 -5.80
CA ASN A 129 26.46 -8.30 -5.33
C ASN A 129 27.07 -8.85 -4.02
N LYS A 130 28.39 -9.12 -4.06
CA LYS A 130 29.26 -9.29 -2.88
C LYS A 130 29.80 -7.92 -2.43
N PRO A 131 29.91 -7.57 -1.13
CA PRO A 131 29.18 -8.06 0.04
C PRO A 131 28.22 -6.95 0.55
N LEU A 132 26.95 -6.99 0.15
CA LEU A 132 25.89 -6.23 0.82
C LEU A 132 24.95 -7.24 1.48
N THR A 133 25.55 -7.92 2.44
CA THR A 133 24.97 -8.87 3.37
C THR A 133 24.15 -8.09 4.40
N LEU A 134 22.87 -7.90 4.14
CA LEU A 134 21.76 -7.69 5.10
C LEU A 134 20.56 -7.26 4.28
N ASN A 135 19.47 -8.01 4.40
CA ASN A 135 18.32 -7.79 3.54
C ASN A 135 17.32 -6.75 4.07
N TYR A 136 17.54 -6.19 5.26
CA TYR A 136 16.58 -5.27 5.86
C TYR A 136 17.29 -4.16 6.60
N ILE A 137 17.03 -2.94 6.17
CA ILE A 137 17.42 -1.71 6.85
C ILE A 137 16.18 -1.18 7.56
N ILE A 138 16.25 -1.02 8.88
CA ILE A 138 15.19 -0.41 9.67
C ILE A 138 15.51 1.06 9.83
N LEU A 139 14.57 1.91 9.42
CA LEU A 139 14.47 3.27 9.92
C LEU A 139 13.82 3.16 11.30
N CYS A 140 14.58 3.35 12.37
CA CYS A 140 14.05 3.33 13.73
C CYS A 140 12.93 4.37 13.81
N ARG A 141 11.71 3.91 14.08
CA ARG A 141 10.51 4.74 14.28
C ARG A 141 10.53 5.42 15.65
N PHE A 142 11.71 5.81 16.15
CA PHE A 142 11.85 6.53 17.40
C PHE A 142 11.80 8.03 17.11
N GLN A 143 10.57 8.56 17.16
CA GLN A 143 10.21 9.96 17.39
C GLN A 143 10.68 11.04 16.39
N ARG A 144 9.69 11.70 15.77
CA ARG A 144 9.57 13.15 15.44
C ARG A 144 10.73 13.95 14.81
N VAL A 145 11.93 13.42 14.57
CA VAL A 145 13.06 14.18 14.00
C VAL A 145 13.75 13.35 12.91
N ALA A 146 13.62 13.82 11.67
CA ALA A 146 14.27 13.38 10.43
C ALA A 146 14.41 11.86 10.21
N LEU A 147 13.42 11.28 9.51
CA LEU A 147 13.34 9.88 9.08
C LEU A 147 14.50 9.40 8.18
N THR A 148 15.39 10.30 7.75
CA THR A 148 16.40 10.05 6.72
C THR A 148 17.84 10.27 7.19
N HIS A 149 18.09 10.49 8.49
CA HIS A 149 19.46 10.56 8.99
C HIS A 149 20.04 9.16 9.20
N ILE A 150 21.33 8.97 8.90
CA ILE A 150 22.01 7.67 9.01
C ILE A 150 21.97 7.07 10.43
N ASP A 151 21.95 7.93 11.45
CA ASP A 151 21.91 7.51 12.86
C ASP A 151 20.58 6.85 13.25
N ASN A 152 19.52 7.11 12.48
CA ASN A 152 18.20 6.53 12.70
C ASN A 152 18.05 5.19 11.96
N VAL A 153 19.14 4.60 11.50
CA VAL A 153 19.12 3.47 10.58
C VAL A 153 19.97 2.31 11.10
N LEU A 154 19.38 1.12 11.13
CA LEU A 154 20.08 -0.12 11.50
C LEU A 154 19.98 -1.17 10.40
N ALA A 155 21.08 -1.87 10.14
CA ALA A 155 21.08 -3.04 9.26
C ALA A 155 20.80 -4.31 10.09
N LEU A 156 19.64 -4.92 9.88
CA LEU A 156 19.14 -6.02 10.71
C LEU A 156 18.88 -7.31 9.92
N SER A 157 19.09 -8.43 10.61
CA SER A 157 18.68 -9.75 10.11
C SER A 157 17.14 -9.84 10.04
N PRO A 158 16.58 -10.75 9.22
CA PRO A 158 15.12 -10.92 9.14
C PRO A 158 14.48 -11.22 10.50
N ASN A 159 15.18 -11.97 11.36
CA ASN A 159 14.70 -12.34 12.69
C ASN A 159 14.67 -11.13 13.62
N CYS A 160 15.79 -10.41 13.75
CA CYS A 160 15.84 -9.21 14.59
C CYS A 160 14.93 -8.09 14.07
N HIS A 161 14.74 -8.02 12.75
CA HIS A 161 13.78 -7.09 12.16
C HIS A 161 12.36 -7.40 12.59
N ARG A 162 11.96 -8.66 12.52
CA ARG A 162 10.64 -9.10 12.99
C ARG A 162 10.46 -8.86 14.49
N GLU A 163 11.44 -9.23 15.31
CA GLU A 163 11.40 -9.00 16.76
C GLU A 163 11.19 -7.51 17.09
N MET A 164 11.80 -6.59 16.33
CA MET A 164 11.64 -5.15 16.52
C MET A 164 10.24 -4.63 16.13
N HIS A 165 9.55 -5.31 15.22
CA HIS A 165 8.20 -4.94 14.77
C HIS A 165 7.10 -5.59 15.60
N ASP A 166 7.21 -6.89 15.85
CA ASP A 166 6.12 -7.75 16.30
C ASP A 166 6.42 -8.51 17.59
N GLY A 167 7.66 -8.52 18.09
CA GLY A 167 8.10 -9.33 19.24
C GLY A 167 8.13 -10.82 18.92
#